data_AF-A0A936BS04-F1
#
_entry.id   AF-A0A936BS04-F1
#
_cell.length_a   1.000
_cell.length_b   1.000
_cell.length_c   1.000
_cell.angle_alpha   90.00
_cell.angle_beta   90.00
_cell.angle_gamma   90.00
#
_symmetry.space_group_name_H-M   'P 1'
#
loop_
_entity.id
_entity.type
_entity.pdbx_description
1 polymer ?
#
loop_
_entity_poly.entity_id
_entity_poly.type
_entity_poly.pdbx_seq_one_letter_code
_entity_poly.pdbx_strand_id
1 'polypeptide(L)'
;MPIPDYQSCMLPLLRFSATGAEHALKEAVAALAEEFRLTDEERSEYLPSGQQTVIQNRVAWARTYMKKAGLLSTPRRGFLLITERGRAVLRENPAAIDVTYLERFPEFVDFKTLRHEKAEETAIVSQESANDIACKLGSSVELEGGFFVRRRTAFRDCYSISPSPASTGARLLSKSFS
;
A
#
# COMPACT_ATOMS: atom_id res chain seq x y z
N MET A 1 -0.64 -12.79 -25.21
CA MET A 1 0.21 -11.59 -25.45
C MET A 1 1.08 -11.40 -24.22
N PRO A 2 2.26 -10.75 -24.28
CA PRO A 2 3.05 -10.58 -23.06
C PRO A 2 2.22 -9.90 -21.96
N ILE A 3 2.30 -10.42 -20.72
CA ILE A 3 1.60 -9.87 -19.56
C ILE A 3 2.01 -8.40 -19.39
N PRO A 4 1.06 -7.46 -19.30
CA PRO A 4 1.36 -6.03 -19.30
C PRO A 4 2.20 -5.62 -18.09
N ASP A 5 2.98 -4.54 -18.27
CA ASP A 5 3.72 -3.95 -17.17
C ASP A 5 2.79 -3.21 -16.18
N TYR A 6 3.28 -2.96 -14.97
CA TYR A 6 2.53 -2.26 -13.94
C TYR A 6 2.17 -0.82 -14.34
N GLN A 7 2.99 -0.15 -15.16
CA GLN A 7 2.69 1.18 -15.71
C GLN A 7 1.46 1.13 -16.63
N SER A 8 1.44 0.18 -17.55
CA SER A 8 0.31 -0.02 -18.47
C SER A 8 -0.99 -0.35 -17.74
N CYS A 9 -0.91 -0.97 -16.55
CA CYS A 9 -2.08 -1.25 -15.70
C CYS A 9 -2.64 -0.01 -14.97
N MET A 10 -1.91 1.10 -14.87
CA MET A 10 -2.32 2.26 -14.05
C MET A 10 -3.56 2.95 -14.62
N LEU A 11 -3.56 3.26 -15.92
CA LEU A 11 -4.67 3.96 -16.57
C LEU A 11 -5.97 3.12 -16.59
N PRO A 12 -5.96 1.85 -17.02
CA PRO A 12 -7.14 0.97 -16.92
C PRO A 12 -7.68 0.84 -15.50
N LEU A 13 -6.78 0.71 -14.50
CA LEU A 13 -7.18 0.61 -13.11
C LEU A 13 -7.87 1.90 -12.60
N LEU A 14 -7.40 3.08 -13.02
CA LEU A 14 -8.04 4.34 -12.69
C LEU A 14 -9.42 4.46 -13.36
N ARG A 15 -9.55 4.05 -14.63
CA ARG A 15 -10.82 4.01 -15.37
C ARG A 15 -11.83 3.05 -14.74
N PHE A 16 -11.40 1.86 -14.33
CA PHE A 16 -12.24 0.91 -13.60
C PHE A 16 -12.80 1.51 -12.30
N SER A 17 -12.01 2.35 -11.63
CA SER A 17 -12.40 3.03 -10.40
C SER A 17 -13.29 4.26 -10.62
N ALA A 18 -13.53 4.67 -11.87
CA ALA A 18 -14.25 5.90 -12.21
C ALA A 18 -15.72 5.88 -11.76
N THR A 19 -16.30 4.70 -11.56
CA THR A 19 -17.67 4.48 -11.06
C THR A 19 -17.93 5.19 -9.72
N GLY A 20 -16.87 5.52 -8.97
CA GLY A 20 -16.97 6.26 -7.72
C GLY A 20 -17.37 5.42 -6.50
N ALA A 21 -17.56 4.11 -6.70
CA ALA A 21 -17.80 3.14 -5.64
C ALA A 21 -16.49 2.55 -5.10
N GLU A 22 -16.56 1.93 -3.93
CA GLU A 22 -15.47 1.09 -3.42
C GLU A 22 -15.42 -0.22 -4.21
N HIS A 23 -14.26 -0.53 -4.78
CA HIS A 23 -14.08 -1.77 -5.53
C HIS A 23 -13.06 -2.68 -4.84
N ALA A 24 -13.28 -3.99 -4.95
CA ALA A 24 -12.30 -4.96 -4.46
C ALA A 24 -11.13 -5.04 -5.45
N LEU A 25 -9.91 -5.18 -4.94
CA LEU A 25 -8.72 -5.35 -5.76
C LEU A 25 -8.80 -6.61 -6.65
N LYS A 26 -9.48 -7.65 -6.17
CA LYS A 26 -9.71 -8.88 -6.95
C LYS A 26 -10.59 -8.64 -8.17
N GLU A 27 -11.63 -7.82 -8.03
CA GLU A 27 -12.51 -7.43 -9.14
C GLU A 27 -11.73 -6.62 -10.17
N ALA A 28 -10.91 -5.67 -9.71
CA ALA A 28 -10.05 -4.89 -10.59
C ALA A 28 -9.07 -5.80 -11.37
N VAL A 29 -8.44 -6.78 -10.71
CA VAL A 29 -7.55 -7.75 -11.39
C VAL A 29 -8.31 -8.55 -12.45
N ALA A 30 -9.52 -9.01 -12.14
CA ALA A 30 -10.34 -9.75 -13.09
C ALA A 30 -10.73 -8.87 -14.30
N ALA A 31 -11.23 -7.65 -14.05
CA ALA A 31 -11.62 -6.71 -15.09
C ALA A 31 -10.45 -6.32 -15.99
N LEU A 32 -9.27 -6.06 -15.42
CA LEU A 32 -8.07 -5.73 -16.19
C LEU A 32 -7.60 -6.93 -17.01
N ALA A 33 -7.67 -8.16 -16.48
CA ALA A 33 -7.31 -9.35 -17.23
C ALA A 33 -8.20 -9.55 -18.47
N GLU A 34 -9.50 -9.27 -18.35
CA GLU A 34 -10.44 -9.28 -19.50
C GLU A 34 -10.12 -8.14 -20.49
N GLU A 35 -9.83 -6.94 -20.00
CA GLU A 35 -9.50 -5.78 -20.85
C GLU A 35 -8.23 -6.02 -21.68
N PHE A 36 -7.21 -6.62 -21.08
CA PHE A 36 -5.97 -7.02 -21.76
C PHE A 36 -6.08 -8.33 -22.54
N ARG A 37 -7.23 -9.02 -22.48
CA ARG A 37 -7.49 -10.30 -23.15
C ARG A 37 -6.42 -11.35 -22.83
N LEU A 38 -6.06 -11.46 -21.55
CA LEU A 38 -5.09 -12.45 -21.08
C LEU A 38 -5.67 -13.86 -21.18
N THR A 39 -4.85 -14.81 -21.62
CA THR A 39 -5.27 -16.22 -21.65
C THR A 39 -5.30 -16.81 -20.23
N ASP A 40 -5.95 -17.96 -20.06
CA ASP A 40 -6.06 -18.60 -18.76
C ASP A 40 -4.69 -19.01 -18.20
N GLU A 41 -3.75 -19.36 -19.08
CA GLU A 41 -2.36 -19.63 -18.74
C GLU A 41 -1.66 -18.38 -18.21
N GLU A 42 -1.81 -17.24 -18.89
CA GLU A 42 -1.22 -15.95 -18.49
C GLU A 42 -1.84 -15.42 -17.18
N ARG A 43 -3.13 -15.65 -16.96
CA ARG A 43 -3.82 -15.31 -15.70
C ARG A 43 -3.34 -16.16 -14.53
N SER A 44 -2.96 -17.40 -14.81
CA SER A 44 -2.47 -18.39 -13.84
C SER A 44 -0.95 -18.43 -13.73
N GLU A 45 -0.24 -17.56 -14.45
CA GLU A 45 1.22 -17.49 -14.38
C GLU A 45 1.66 -16.93 -13.02
N TYR A 46 2.46 -17.71 -12.30
CA TYR A 46 2.98 -17.33 -10.99
C TYR A 46 4.34 -16.64 -11.10
N LEU A 47 4.59 -15.70 -10.18
CA LEU A 47 5.93 -15.17 -9.96
C LEU A 47 6.89 -16.30 -9.52
N PRO A 48 8.22 -16.13 -9.68
CA PRO A 48 9.21 -17.10 -9.19
C PRO A 48 9.12 -17.36 -7.68
N SER A 49 8.47 -16.47 -6.92
CA SER A 49 8.19 -16.65 -5.49
C SER A 49 7.02 -17.58 -5.18
N GLY A 50 6.17 -17.92 -6.17
CA GLY A 50 5.03 -18.83 -6.05
C GLY A 50 3.83 -18.31 -5.24
N GLN A 51 3.89 -17.10 -4.69
CA GLN A 51 2.85 -16.58 -3.79
C GLN A 51 1.72 -15.82 -4.51
N GLN A 52 2.01 -15.22 -5.66
CA GLN A 52 1.08 -14.36 -6.40
C GLN A 52 1.25 -14.56 -7.89
N THR A 53 0.16 -14.41 -8.63
CA THR A 53 0.21 -14.39 -10.09
C THR A 53 0.86 -13.10 -10.59
N VAL A 54 1.46 -13.14 -11.77
CA VAL A 54 2.16 -11.99 -12.35
C VAL A 54 1.21 -10.81 -12.48
N ILE A 55 0.01 -11.01 -13.06
CA ILE A 55 -0.99 -9.95 -13.21
C ILE A 55 -1.43 -9.35 -11.87
N GLN A 56 -1.65 -10.19 -10.85
CA GLN A 56 -2.04 -9.71 -9.53
C GLN A 56 -0.96 -8.84 -8.90
N ASN A 57 0.31 -9.20 -9.08
CA ASN A 57 1.44 -8.38 -8.66
C ASN A 57 1.49 -7.05 -9.43
N ARG A 58 1.33 -7.05 -10.77
CA ARG A 58 1.34 -5.81 -11.59
C ARG A 58 0.25 -4.83 -11.14
N VAL A 59 -0.98 -5.31 -10.94
CA VAL A 59 -2.10 -4.48 -10.47
C VAL A 59 -1.87 -4.00 -9.03
N ALA A 60 -1.28 -4.83 -8.16
CA ALA A 60 -0.94 -4.42 -6.79
C ALA A 60 0.10 -3.30 -6.75
N TRP A 61 1.10 -3.32 -7.64
CA TRP A 61 2.08 -2.24 -7.80
C TRP A 61 1.44 -0.97 -8.34
N ALA A 62 0.65 -1.07 -9.42
CA ALA A 62 -0.09 0.04 -10.00
C ALA A 62 -0.93 0.78 -8.94
N ARG A 63 -1.72 0.03 -8.15
CA ARG A 63 -2.51 0.55 -7.04
C ARG A 63 -1.64 1.27 -6.00
N THR A 64 -0.49 0.70 -5.65
CA THR A 64 0.38 1.28 -4.61
C THR A 64 0.95 2.62 -5.06
N TYR A 65 1.40 2.71 -6.30
CA TYR A 65 1.95 3.95 -6.87
C TYR A 65 0.87 5.04 -6.97
N MET A 66 -0.30 4.69 -7.50
CA MET A 66 -1.43 5.63 -7.56
C MET A 66 -1.95 6.07 -6.19
N LYS A 67 -1.89 5.18 -5.19
CA LYS A 67 -2.19 5.55 -3.81
C LYS A 67 -1.20 6.57 -3.27
N LYS A 68 0.10 6.38 -3.54
CA LYS A 68 1.15 7.30 -3.09
C LYS A 68 1.07 8.67 -3.77
N ALA A 69 0.64 8.71 -5.02
CA ALA A 69 0.36 9.96 -5.73
C ALA A 69 -1.01 10.60 -5.37
N GLY A 70 -1.80 9.98 -4.51
CA GLY A 70 -3.08 10.51 -4.05
C GLY A 70 -4.23 10.43 -5.07
N LEU A 71 -4.08 9.68 -6.17
CA LEU A 71 -5.17 9.43 -7.13
C LEU A 71 -6.18 8.41 -6.62
N LEU A 72 -5.72 7.45 -5.82
CA LEU A 72 -6.53 6.41 -5.21
C LEU A 72 -6.39 6.43 -3.69
N SER A 73 -7.50 6.16 -2.99
CA SER A 73 -7.52 5.88 -1.56
C SER A 73 -7.84 4.40 -1.32
N THR A 74 -7.50 3.90 -0.13
CA THR A 74 -7.80 2.53 0.28
C THR A 74 -8.54 2.57 1.60
N PRO A 75 -9.89 2.58 1.59
CA PRO A 75 -10.68 2.72 2.82
C PRO A 75 -10.50 1.52 3.74
N ARG A 76 -10.38 0.32 3.15
CA ARG A 76 -10.16 -0.95 3.86
C ARG A 76 -9.13 -1.81 3.12
N ARG A 77 -8.59 -2.83 3.81
CA ARG A 77 -7.60 -3.75 3.21
C ARG A 77 -8.22 -4.48 2.02
N GLY A 78 -7.54 -4.40 0.87
CA GLY A 78 -7.97 -5.08 -0.35
C GLY A 78 -9.04 -4.33 -1.16
N PHE A 79 -9.43 -3.13 -0.75
CA PHE A 79 -10.34 -2.27 -1.51
C PHE A 79 -9.64 -0.99 -1.96
N LEU A 80 -10.18 -0.39 -3.00
CA LEU A 80 -9.72 0.85 -3.62
C LEU A 80 -10.91 1.76 -3.91
N LEU A 81 -10.67 3.06 -3.79
CA LEU A 81 -11.64 4.12 -4.03
C LEU A 81 -10.95 5.27 -4.78
N ILE A 82 -11.60 5.82 -5.80
CA ILE A 82 -11.07 6.97 -6.52
C ILE A 82 -11.17 8.25 -5.68
N THR A 83 -10.12 9.08 -5.70
CA THR A 83 -10.14 10.40 -5.06
C THR A 83 -10.63 11.47 -6.04
N GLU A 84 -10.95 12.67 -5.54
CA GLU A 84 -11.32 13.79 -6.42
C GLU A 84 -10.17 14.16 -7.38
N ARG A 85 -8.93 14.04 -6.93
CA ARG A 85 -7.74 14.21 -7.78
C ARG A 85 -7.68 13.15 -8.88
N GLY A 86 -7.94 11.88 -8.55
CA GLY A 86 -8.01 10.81 -9.55
C GLY A 86 -9.09 11.07 -10.61
N ARG A 87 -10.25 11.62 -10.20
CA ARG A 87 -11.31 12.04 -11.13
C ARG A 87 -10.89 13.20 -12.03
N ALA A 88 -10.15 14.18 -11.50
CA ALA A 88 -9.60 15.27 -12.30
C ALA A 88 -8.66 14.75 -13.40
N VAL A 89 -7.78 13.80 -13.05
CA VAL A 89 -6.88 13.16 -14.02
C VAL A 89 -7.66 12.39 -15.10
N LEU A 90 -8.75 11.71 -14.75
CA LEU A 90 -9.61 11.06 -15.76
C LEU A 90 -10.27 12.07 -16.71
N ARG A 91 -10.61 13.28 -16.21
CA ARG A 91 -11.16 14.36 -17.05
C ARG A 91 -10.12 14.93 -18.02
N GLU A 92 -8.83 14.93 -17.66
CA GLU A 92 -7.73 15.28 -18.57
C GLU A 92 -7.53 14.27 -19.71
N ASN A 93 -8.07 13.05 -19.55
CA ASN A 93 -7.95 11.93 -20.49
C ASN A 93 -6.51 11.72 -21.03
N PRO A 94 -5.52 11.51 -20.14
CA PRO A 94 -4.15 11.23 -20.56
C PRO A 94 -4.09 9.92 -21.34
N ALA A 95 -3.21 9.86 -22.35
CA ALA A 95 -3.00 8.66 -23.16
C ALA A 95 -2.38 7.50 -22.34
N ALA A 96 -1.51 7.81 -21.38
CA ALA A 96 -0.88 6.87 -20.46
C ALA A 96 -0.60 7.55 -19.11
N ILE A 97 -0.55 6.75 -18.04
CA ILE A 97 -0.14 7.21 -16.71
C ILE A 97 1.14 6.48 -16.35
N ASP A 98 2.26 7.17 -16.55
CA ASP A 98 3.59 6.65 -16.24
C ASP A 98 4.12 7.21 -14.92
N VAL A 99 5.26 6.69 -14.48
CA VAL A 99 5.96 7.18 -13.28
C VAL A 99 6.31 8.66 -13.42
N THR A 100 6.70 9.11 -14.62
CA THR A 100 6.96 10.52 -14.93
C THR A 100 5.70 11.39 -14.80
N TYR A 101 4.53 10.85 -15.13
CA TYR A 101 3.27 11.57 -14.89
C TYR A 101 3.00 11.71 -13.39
N LEU A 102 3.28 10.67 -12.60
CA LEU A 102 3.08 10.70 -11.14
C LEU A 102 4.03 11.66 -10.41
N GLU A 103 5.20 11.98 -10.97
CA GLU A 103 6.15 12.95 -10.41
C GLU A 103 5.60 14.38 -10.32
N ARG A 104 4.49 14.67 -11.00
CA ARG A 104 3.79 15.96 -10.85
C ARG A 104 3.15 16.14 -9.47
N PHE A 105 2.98 15.05 -8.72
CA PHE A 105 2.36 15.06 -7.40
C PHE A 105 3.43 15.07 -6.30
N PRO A 106 3.45 16.06 -5.40
CA PRO A 106 4.50 16.18 -4.38
C PRO A 106 4.54 14.95 -3.46
N GLU A 107 3.37 14.37 -3.14
CA GLU A 107 3.28 13.19 -2.27
C GLU A 107 3.97 11.96 -2.86
N PHE A 108 4.06 11.89 -4.19
CA PHE A 108 4.77 10.82 -4.89
C PHE A 108 6.28 11.07 -4.93
N VAL A 109 6.70 12.33 -5.09
CA VAL A 109 8.12 12.74 -5.02
C VAL A 109 8.67 12.45 -3.62
N ASP A 110 7.94 12.85 -2.57
CA ASP A 110 8.30 12.56 -1.18
C ASP A 110 8.42 11.05 -0.92
N PHE A 111 7.55 10.24 -1.53
CA PHE A 111 7.66 8.78 -1.43
C PHE A 111 8.92 8.23 -2.10
N LYS A 112 9.36 8.82 -3.22
CA LYS A 112 10.59 8.42 -3.91
C LYS A 112 11.83 8.79 -3.11
N THR A 113 11.89 10.01 -2.56
CA THR A 113 13.03 10.47 -1.76
C THR A 113 13.22 9.61 -0.51
N LEU A 114 12.14 9.32 0.23
CA LEU A 114 12.18 8.46 1.42
C LEU A 114 12.64 7.02 1.12
N ARG A 115 12.38 6.49 -0.09
CA ARG A 115 12.92 5.18 -0.48
C ARG A 115 14.40 5.22 -0.79
N HIS A 116 14.91 6.34 -1.30
CA HIS A 116 16.32 6.49 -1.64
C HIS A 116 17.19 6.55 -0.37
N GLU A 117 16.80 7.39 0.59
CA GLU A 117 17.50 7.51 1.88
C GLU A 117 17.53 6.16 2.63
N LYS A 118 16.41 5.44 2.64
CA LYS A 118 16.34 4.11 3.26
C LYS A 118 17.24 3.07 2.56
N ALA A 119 17.40 3.17 1.24
CA ALA A 119 18.26 2.27 0.48
C ALA A 119 19.75 2.57 0.77
N GLU A 120 20.11 3.84 0.88
CA GLU A 120 21.46 4.30 1.25
C GLU A 120 21.80 3.92 2.70
N GLU A 121 20.89 4.12 3.65
CA GLU A 121 21.08 3.75 5.07
C GLU A 121 21.24 2.23 5.24
N THR A 122 20.51 1.42 4.48
CA THR A 122 20.66 -0.06 4.50
C THR A 122 22.01 -0.49 3.90
N ALA A 123 22.54 0.26 2.93
CA ALA A 123 23.85 -0.01 2.34
C ALA A 123 25.00 0.35 3.32
N ILE A 124 24.86 1.44 4.08
CA ILE A 124 25.87 1.89 5.06
C ILE A 124 25.93 0.93 6.26
N VAL A 125 24.78 0.50 6.80
CA VAL A 125 24.71 -0.44 7.93
C VAL A 125 25.32 -1.82 7.60
N SER A 126 25.36 -2.20 6.32
CA SER A 126 25.97 -3.45 5.86
C SER A 126 27.51 -3.40 5.80
N GLN A 127 28.12 -2.21 5.86
CA GLN A 127 29.57 -2.02 5.79
C GLN A 127 30.21 -1.77 7.18
N GLU A 128 29.47 -1.19 8.13
CA GLU A 128 29.97 -0.98 9.50
C GLU A 128 29.89 -2.26 10.37
N SER A 129 29.01 -3.21 10.09
CA SER A 129 28.93 -4.47 10.86
C SER A 129 30.03 -5.50 10.52
N ALA A 130 30.85 -5.26 9.47
CA ALA A 130 31.96 -6.14 9.10
C ALA A 130 33.32 -5.66 9.65
N ASN A 131 33.48 -4.37 9.96
CA ASN A 131 34.76 -3.84 10.42
C ASN A 131 34.91 -3.78 11.95
N ASP A 132 33.84 -3.95 12.74
CA ASP A 132 33.94 -4.00 14.21
C ASP A 132 34.06 -5.43 14.80
N ILE A 133 33.95 -6.49 14.00
CA ILE A 133 34.05 -7.89 14.50
C ILE A 133 35.42 -8.52 14.19
N ALA A 134 36.23 -7.95 13.30
CA ALA A 134 37.48 -8.56 12.86
C ALA A 134 38.66 -8.48 13.86
N CYS A 135 38.51 -7.83 15.02
CA CYS A 135 39.60 -7.73 16.01
C CYS A 135 39.46 -8.66 17.23
N LYS A 136 38.44 -9.52 17.31
CA LYS A 136 38.36 -10.58 18.33
C LYS A 136 38.03 -11.93 17.69
N LEU A 137 39.11 -12.62 17.34
CA LEU A 137 39.19 -14.05 17.02
C LEU A 137 38.16 -14.91 17.75
N GLY A 138 37.53 -15.84 17.01
CA GLY A 138 37.06 -17.09 17.61
C GLY A 138 35.89 -17.83 16.97
N SER A 139 36.02 -18.24 15.71
CA SER A 139 35.37 -19.43 15.12
C SER A 139 33.90 -19.38 14.65
N SER A 140 33.73 -19.94 13.44
CA SER A 140 32.57 -20.55 12.77
C SER A 140 31.16 -20.20 13.19
N VAL A 141 30.42 -19.56 12.27
CA VAL A 141 29.00 -19.86 12.02
C VAL A 141 28.70 -19.67 10.53
N GLU A 142 28.32 -20.75 9.85
CA GLU A 142 27.67 -20.73 8.53
C GLU A 142 26.30 -20.07 8.64
N LEU A 143 25.93 -19.22 7.69
CA LEU A 143 24.57 -18.71 7.57
C LEU A 143 24.05 -18.94 6.15
N GLU A 144 23.30 -20.03 6.00
CA GLU A 144 22.33 -20.20 4.92
C GLU A 144 21.12 -19.28 5.12
N GLY A 145 20.49 -18.91 4.01
CA GLY A 145 19.05 -18.65 3.97
C GLY A 145 18.62 -17.20 4.18
N GLY A 146 18.69 -16.41 3.10
CA GLY A 146 18.01 -15.13 2.99
C GLY A 146 16.49 -15.28 2.98
N PHE A 147 15.82 -14.77 4.01
CA PHE A 147 14.38 -14.52 3.99
C PHE A 147 14.02 -13.31 4.87
N PHE A 148 13.84 -12.14 4.26
CA PHE A 148 13.37 -10.94 4.97
C PHE A 148 11.85 -11.02 5.17
N VAL A 149 11.42 -11.62 6.28
CA VAL A 149 10.02 -11.58 6.73
C VAL A 149 9.73 -10.22 7.35
N ARG A 150 8.78 -9.52 6.73
CA ARG A 150 8.16 -8.30 7.21
C ARG A 150 7.51 -8.51 8.59
N ARG A 151 8.24 -8.30 9.70
CA ARG A 151 7.63 -8.20 11.03
C ARG A 151 7.02 -6.81 11.22
N ARG A 152 5.71 -6.81 11.00
CA ARG A 152 4.68 -5.92 11.58
C ARG A 152 5.16 -5.30 12.91
N THR A 153 5.37 -3.99 12.92
CA THR A 153 5.49 -3.22 14.17
C THR A 153 4.20 -3.41 14.96
N ALA A 154 4.29 -4.10 16.09
CA ALA A 154 3.23 -4.15 17.07
C ALA A 154 3.16 -2.78 17.75
N PHE A 155 2.24 -1.93 17.27
CA PHE A 155 1.74 -0.79 18.02
C PHE A 155 0.93 -1.38 19.18
N ARG A 156 1.56 -1.46 20.35
CA ARG A 156 0.90 -1.92 21.57
C ARG A 156 0.25 -0.68 22.19
N ASP A 157 -0.98 -0.42 21.74
CA ASP A 157 -1.93 0.43 22.44
C ASP A 157 -2.08 -0.08 23.88
N CYS A 158 -1.59 0.70 24.85
CA CYS A 158 -1.88 0.48 26.25
C CYS A 158 -3.27 1.08 26.53
N TYR A 159 -4.27 0.23 26.32
CA TYR A 159 -5.64 0.42 26.81
C TYR A 159 -5.60 0.30 28.34
N SER A 160 -5.85 1.39 29.08
CA SER A 160 -6.32 1.33 30.47
C SER A 160 -7.71 1.96 30.52
N ILE A 161 -8.70 1.08 30.60
CA ILE A 161 -10.12 1.35 30.83
C ILE A 161 -10.32 1.73 32.30
N SER A 162 -10.86 2.95 32.52
CA SER A 162 -12.05 3.30 33.35
C SER A 162 -12.03 3.01 34.87
N PRO A 163 -12.94 3.58 35.72
CA PRO A 163 -14.17 4.30 35.39
C PRO A 163 -14.50 5.61 36.14
N SER A 164 -15.47 6.30 35.56
CA SER A 164 -16.32 7.38 36.08
C SER A 164 -17.05 7.02 37.39
N PRO A 165 -17.44 8.01 38.21
CA PRO A 165 -18.87 8.19 38.38
C PRO A 165 -19.36 9.66 38.37
N ALA A 166 -20.37 9.87 37.53
CA ALA A 166 -21.62 10.60 37.78
C ALA A 166 -21.55 12.00 38.42
N SER A 167 -21.61 13.02 37.57
CA SER A 167 -22.19 14.33 37.89
C SER A 167 -23.72 14.21 38.00
N THR A 168 -24.24 14.36 39.22
CA THR A 168 -25.67 14.54 39.46
C THR A 168 -25.95 16.03 39.56
N GLY A 169 -26.70 16.58 38.61
CA GLY A 169 -27.09 17.98 38.59
C GLY A 169 -28.49 18.19 38.00
N ALA A 170 -29.41 18.63 38.86
CA ALA A 170 -30.66 19.36 38.59
C ALA A 170 -31.86 18.62 37.98
N ARG A 171 -32.96 18.52 38.75
CA ARG A 171 -34.09 19.49 38.66
C ARG A 171 -35.19 19.26 39.69
N LEU A 172 -35.71 20.40 40.14
CA LEU A 172 -36.94 20.68 40.88
C LEU A 172 -38.18 19.91 40.38
N LEU A 173 -39.08 19.52 41.30
CA LEU A 173 -40.41 20.14 41.46
C LEU A 173 -41.32 19.41 42.49
N SER A 174 -41.78 20.21 43.47
CA SER A 174 -43.16 20.29 43.99
C SER A 174 -43.68 19.40 45.14
N LYS A 175 -44.40 20.09 46.07
CA LYS A 175 -45.44 19.67 47.05
C LYS A 175 -44.92 19.13 48.39
N SER A 176 -45.44 19.47 49.59
CA SER A 176 -46.54 20.31 50.12
C SER A 176 -46.45 20.26 51.67
N PHE A 177 -47.16 21.15 52.38
CA PHE A 177 -47.57 21.07 53.81
C PHE A 177 -46.43 21.30 54.86
N SER A 178 -46.57 22.08 55.93
CA SER A 178 -47.71 22.67 56.67
C SER A 178 -47.27 23.96 57.37
#